data_AF-A0AAU4KYD2-F1
#
_entry.id   AF-A0AAU4KYD2-F1
#
_cell.length_a   1.000
_cell.length_b   1.000
_cell.length_c   1.000
_cell.angle_alpha   90.00
_cell.angle_beta   90.00
_cell.angle_gamma   90.00
#
_symmetry.space_group_name_H-M   'P 1'
#
loop_
_entity.id
_entity.type
_entity.pdbx_description
1 polymer ?
#
loop_
_entity_poly.entity_id
_entity_poly.type
_entity_poly.pdbx_seq_one_letter_code
_entity_poly.pdbx_strand_id
1 'polypeptide(L)'
;MLPCWVDDLEAWATAEQLEPGVWLRTSTGTRVQVSAVRSWTGQDRTVHNLTVANLHTFYVLAGDTALLVHNANGCGVWKSGFDALPKGRQPHVKKMSSVAEMRGAFDKWTAGAQRLPARGPKIPDVYKLADGTVIQWRTASRSGGETIDIFPVTGKGMKVHLPDGQ
;
A
#
# COMPACT_ATOMS: atom_id res chain seq x y z
N MET A 1 3.56 -4.74 -10.50
CA MET A 1 3.80 -6.16 -10.19
C MET A 1 3.13 -6.48 -8.86
N LEU A 2 2.53 -7.65 -8.70
CA LEU A 2 1.71 -8.00 -7.53
C LEU A 2 2.48 -8.96 -6.59
N PRO A 3 2.30 -8.85 -5.26
CA PRO A 3 2.96 -9.71 -4.29
C PRO A 3 2.40 -11.16 -4.26
N CYS A 4 3.23 -12.08 -3.79
CA CYS A 4 2.93 -13.51 -3.62
C CYS A 4 3.27 -13.97 -2.20
N TRP A 5 2.57 -14.99 -1.71
CA TRP A 5 2.79 -15.56 -0.38
C TRP A 5 3.95 -16.55 -0.40
N VAL A 6 4.94 -16.34 0.46
CA VAL A 6 6.08 -17.25 0.65
C VAL A 6 5.86 -18.00 1.97
N ASP A 7 5.76 -19.32 1.88
CA ASP A 7 5.41 -20.17 3.02
C ASP A 7 6.51 -20.19 4.08
N ASP A 8 7.78 -20.19 3.65
CA ASP A 8 8.94 -20.20 4.55
C ASP A 8 9.06 -18.91 5.38
N LEU A 9 8.52 -17.81 4.86
CA LEU A 9 8.57 -16.49 5.49
C LEU A 9 7.27 -16.15 6.23
N GLU A 10 6.24 -16.97 6.10
CA GLU A 10 4.87 -16.68 6.51
C GLU A 10 4.45 -15.23 6.18
N ALA A 11 4.88 -14.75 5.01
CA ALA A 11 4.79 -13.35 4.65
C ALA A 11 4.55 -13.16 3.15
N TRP A 12 4.03 -11.98 2.82
CA TRP A 12 3.88 -11.53 1.44
C TRP A 12 5.21 -10.93 0.95
N ALA A 13 5.73 -11.48 -0.14
CA ALA A 13 6.92 -11.00 -0.83
C ALA A 13 6.54 -10.38 -2.18
N THR A 14 7.20 -9.29 -2.56
CA THR A 14 7.13 -8.80 -3.94
C THR A 14 7.88 -9.77 -4.85
N ALA A 15 7.57 -9.76 -6.15
CA ALA A 15 8.28 -10.62 -7.11
C ALA A 15 9.80 -10.36 -7.16
N GLU A 16 10.24 -9.16 -6.77
CA GLU A 16 11.66 -8.77 -6.66
C GLU A 16 12.35 -9.38 -5.44
N GLN A 17 11.58 -9.84 -4.45
CA GLN A 17 12.05 -10.48 -3.22
C GLN A 17 12.01 -12.01 -3.29
N LEU A 18 11.59 -12.58 -4.44
CA LEU A 18 11.64 -14.01 -4.65
C LEU A 18 13.06 -14.46 -4.94
N GLU A 19 13.50 -15.49 -4.24
CA GLU A 19 14.78 -16.14 -4.47
C GLU A 19 14.53 -17.59 -4.96
N PRO A 20 15.40 -18.14 -5.82
CA PRO A 20 15.38 -19.56 -6.10
C PRO A 20 15.47 -20.37 -4.79
N GLY A 21 14.62 -21.38 -4.63
CA GLY A 21 14.59 -22.26 -3.47
C GLY A 21 13.44 -22.00 -2.49
N VAL A 22 12.76 -20.85 -2.55
CA VAL A 22 11.61 -20.56 -1.67
C VAL A 22 10.36 -21.32 -2.09
N TRP A 23 9.51 -21.65 -1.12
CA TRP A 23 8.25 -22.34 -1.36
C TRP A 23 7.07 -21.37 -1.53
N LEU A 24 6.32 -21.55 -2.61
CA LEU A 24 5.05 -20.86 -2.90
C LEU A 24 3.88 -21.83 -2.78
N ARG A 25 2.70 -21.27 -2.49
CA ARG A 25 1.45 -22.04 -2.38
C ARG A 25 0.60 -21.93 -3.65
N THR A 26 0.15 -23.06 -4.18
CA THR A 26 -0.71 -23.15 -5.36
C THR A 26 -2.18 -22.96 -5.02
N SER A 27 -3.02 -22.90 -6.07
CA SER A 27 -4.49 -22.85 -5.93
C SER A 27 -5.11 -24.04 -5.24
N THR A 28 -4.50 -25.21 -5.34
CA THR A 28 -4.97 -26.44 -4.70
C THR A 28 -4.40 -26.63 -3.30
N GLY A 29 -3.66 -25.63 -2.79
CA GLY A 29 -3.05 -25.66 -1.46
C GLY A 29 -1.74 -26.45 -1.39
N THR A 30 -1.23 -26.96 -2.51
CA THR A 30 0.06 -27.65 -2.59
C THR A 30 1.23 -26.65 -2.63
N ARG A 31 2.44 -27.14 -2.36
CA ARG A 31 3.66 -26.34 -2.38
C ARG A 31 4.44 -26.56 -3.67
N VAL A 32 4.94 -25.48 -4.26
CA VAL A 32 5.86 -25.50 -5.40
C VAL A 32 7.10 -24.68 -5.07
N GLN A 33 8.27 -25.14 -5.50
CA GLN A 33 9.53 -24.46 -5.23
C GLN A 33 9.90 -23.57 -6.41
N VAL A 34 10.36 -22.34 -6.12
CA VAL A 34 10.89 -21.44 -7.15
C VAL A 34 12.22 -22.01 -7.67
N SER A 35 12.28 -22.42 -8.93
CA SER A 35 13.50 -22.98 -9.53
C SER A 35 14.45 -21.91 -10.07
N ALA A 36 13.91 -20.80 -10.56
CA ALA A 36 14.67 -19.65 -11.06
C ALA A 36 13.81 -18.38 -11.04
N VAL A 37 14.47 -17.24 -10.90
CA VAL A 37 13.84 -15.91 -11.01
C VAL A 37 14.49 -15.16 -12.16
N ARG A 38 13.69 -14.63 -13.07
CA ARG A 38 14.16 -13.84 -14.20
C ARG A 38 13.39 -12.53 -14.30
N SER A 39 14.07 -11.43 -14.05
CA SER A 39 13.56 -10.09 -14.32
C SER A 39 13.73 -9.75 -15.80
N TRP A 40 12.69 -9.25 -16.44
CA TRP A 40 12.78 -8.77 -17.82
C TRP A 40 11.96 -7.49 -18.01
N THR A 41 12.53 -6.53 -18.72
CA THR A 41 11.89 -5.28 -19.13
C THR A 41 11.44 -5.40 -20.58
N GLY A 42 10.12 -5.39 -20.80
CA GLY A 42 9.52 -5.30 -22.13
C GLY A 42 8.84 -3.96 -22.31
N GLN A 43 9.19 -3.21 -23.37
CA GLN A 43 8.67 -1.86 -23.61
C GLN A 43 7.22 -1.83 -24.11
N ASP A 44 6.69 -2.94 -24.66
CA ASP A 44 5.35 -2.99 -25.28
C ASP A 44 4.54 -4.22 -24.87
N ARG A 45 4.31 -4.41 -23.56
CA ARG A 45 3.33 -5.40 -23.09
C ARG A 45 2.21 -4.76 -22.30
N THR A 46 0.98 -4.99 -22.74
CA THR A 46 -0.21 -4.64 -21.97
C THR A 46 -0.30 -5.59 -20.78
N VAL A 47 -0.13 -5.06 -19.58
CA VAL A 47 -0.33 -5.80 -18.34
C VAL A 47 -1.75 -5.52 -17.85
N HIS A 48 -2.55 -6.57 -17.68
CA HIS A 48 -3.92 -6.46 -17.17
C HIS A 48 -3.90 -6.61 -15.65
N ASN A 49 -4.47 -5.63 -14.93
CA ASN A 49 -4.69 -5.73 -13.50
C ASN A 49 -6.16 -6.10 -13.25
N LEU A 50 -6.41 -7.22 -12.58
CA LEU A 50 -7.77 -7.64 -12.24
C LEU A 50 -8.12 -7.11 -10.85
N THR A 51 -9.24 -6.39 -10.75
CA THR A 51 -9.85 -6.08 -9.46
C THR A 51 -10.92 -7.12 -9.19
N VAL A 52 -10.62 -8.10 -8.34
CA VAL A 52 -11.64 -9.02 -7.82
C VAL A 52 -12.29 -8.38 -6.59
N ALA A 53 -13.61 -8.26 -6.59
CA ALA A 53 -14.35 -7.73 -5.46
C ALA A 53 -14.20 -8.67 -4.24
N ASN A 54 -14.02 -8.09 -3.06
CA ASN A 54 -13.86 -8.73 -1.74
C ASN A 54 -12.42 -9.12 -1.36
N LEU A 55 -11.97 -10.35 -1.62
CA LEU A 55 -10.68 -10.85 -1.08
C LEU A 55 -9.45 -10.22 -1.75
N HIS A 56 -9.64 -9.54 -2.88
CA HIS A 56 -8.57 -9.01 -3.74
C HIS A 56 -7.49 -10.05 -4.07
N THR A 57 -7.81 -11.34 -3.99
CA THR A 57 -6.91 -12.44 -4.29
C THR A 57 -7.45 -13.16 -5.52
N PHE A 58 -6.59 -13.37 -6.51
CA PHE A 58 -6.92 -14.09 -7.73
C PHE A 58 -5.77 -14.99 -8.16
N TYR A 59 -6.07 -15.96 -9.01
CA TYR A 59 -5.05 -16.82 -9.58
C TYR A 59 -4.53 -16.24 -10.89
N VAL A 60 -3.21 -16.23 -11.05
CA VAL A 60 -2.56 -15.90 -12.33
C VAL A 60 -1.86 -17.15 -12.85
N LEU A 61 -2.03 -17.43 -14.14
CA LEU A 61 -1.35 -18.53 -14.83
C LEU A 61 0.09 -18.12 -15.17
N ALA A 62 1.06 -18.77 -14.55
CA ALA A 62 2.47 -18.73 -14.93
C ALA A 62 2.80 -20.04 -15.67
N GLY A 63 2.72 -20.01 -17.01
CA GLY A 63 2.66 -21.26 -17.79
C GLY A 63 1.36 -22.01 -17.49
N ASP A 64 1.46 -23.31 -17.14
CA ASP A 64 0.31 -24.15 -16.76
C ASP A 64 0.01 -24.13 -15.25
N THR A 65 0.75 -23.34 -14.45
CA THR A 65 0.60 -23.31 -12.99
C THR A 65 -0.18 -22.09 -12.53
N ALA A 66 -1.25 -22.30 -11.78
CA ALA A 66 -2.02 -21.23 -11.13
C ALA A 66 -1.37 -20.81 -9.80
N LEU A 67 -0.91 -19.56 -9.72
CA LEU A 67 -0.32 -18.96 -8.52
C LEU A 67 -1.33 -18.06 -7.81
N LEU A 68 -1.43 -18.15 -6.49
CA LEU A 68 -2.30 -17.29 -5.67
C LEU A 68 -1.66 -15.90 -5.53
N VAL A 69 -2.28 -14.87 -6.11
CA VAL A 69 -1.77 -13.50 -6.12
C VAL A 69 -2.74 -12.60 -5.36
N HIS A 70 -2.22 -11.76 -4.47
CA HIS A 70 -3.00 -10.75 -3.75
C HIS A 70 -2.75 -9.37 -4.33
N ASN A 71 -3.82 -8.68 -4.72
CA ASN A 71 -3.80 -7.28 -5.05
C ASN A 71 -3.87 -6.48 -3.74
N ALA A 72 -2.69 -6.20 -3.18
CA ALA A 72 -2.53 -5.42 -1.96
C ALA A 72 -2.94 -3.96 -2.16
N ASN A 73 -4.24 -3.70 -2.19
CA ASN A 73 -4.78 -2.36 -2.00
C ASN A 73 -4.79 -2.07 -0.50
N GLY A 74 -3.67 -1.55 0.02
CA GLY A 74 -3.62 -0.87 1.33
C GLY A 74 -2.84 -1.54 2.46
N CYS A 75 -2.43 -2.81 2.37
CA CYS A 75 -1.62 -3.43 3.43
C CYS A 75 -0.14 -3.01 3.29
N GLY A 76 0.35 -2.15 4.19
CA GLY A 76 1.76 -1.69 4.23
C GLY A 76 2.17 -0.62 3.20
N VAL A 77 1.36 -0.35 2.17
CA VAL A 77 1.64 0.65 1.11
C VAL A 77 1.81 2.06 1.66
N TRP A 78 1.02 2.42 2.68
CA TRP A 78 1.11 3.73 3.29
C TRP A 78 2.44 3.92 4.04
N LYS A 79 2.96 2.87 4.69
CA LYS A 79 4.13 2.97 5.55
C LYS A 79 5.40 3.20 4.73
N SER A 80 5.60 2.40 3.68
CA SER A 80 6.74 2.58 2.76
C SER A 80 6.68 3.93 2.05
N GLY A 81 5.48 4.33 1.60
CA GLY A 81 5.25 5.65 1.00
C GLY A 81 5.58 6.79 1.96
N PHE A 82 5.16 6.68 3.22
CA PHE A 82 5.44 7.67 4.27
C PHE A 82 6.93 7.74 4.63
N ASP A 83 7.59 6.59 4.81
CA ASP A 83 8.99 6.51 5.21
C ASP A 83 9.92 7.18 4.17
N ALA A 84 9.57 7.06 2.88
CA ALA A 84 10.29 7.65 1.75
C ALA A 84 10.18 9.19 1.65
N LEU A 85 9.24 9.82 2.37
CA LEU A 85 9.04 11.26 2.27
C LEU A 85 10.15 12.06 2.97
N PRO A 86 10.42 13.30 2.51
CA PRO A 86 11.25 14.26 3.22
C PRO A 86 10.77 14.44 4.67
N LYS A 87 11.72 14.40 5.62
CA LYS A 87 11.41 14.64 7.03
C LYS A 87 11.02 16.10 7.24
N GLY A 88 9.97 16.32 8.03
CA GLY A 88 9.66 17.63 8.58
C GLY A 88 10.46 17.89 9.85
N ARG A 89 9.99 18.86 10.66
CA ARG A 89 10.66 19.28 11.89
C ARG A 89 10.73 18.17 12.96
N GLN A 90 9.83 17.20 12.92
CA GLN A 90 9.78 16.07 13.84
C GLN A 90 9.79 14.75 13.04
N PRO A 91 10.37 13.65 13.58
CA PRO A 91 10.51 12.39 12.82
C PRO A 91 9.20 11.76 12.33
N HIS A 92 8.10 11.96 13.05
CA HIS A 92 6.76 11.46 12.70
C HIS A 92 5.96 12.44 11.82
N VAL A 93 6.63 13.50 11.36
CA VAL A 93 6.09 14.52 10.48
C VAL A 93 6.89 14.49 9.18
N LYS A 94 6.19 14.34 8.06
CA LYS A 94 6.76 14.33 6.71
C LYS A 94 6.20 15.48 5.89
N LYS A 95 6.89 15.84 4.81
CA LYS A 95 6.51 16.95 3.94
C LYS A 95 6.29 16.45 2.50
N MET A 96 5.29 17.02 1.85
CA MET A 96 5.07 16.90 0.40
C MET A 96 4.98 18.29 -0.22
N SER A 97 5.29 18.42 -1.50
CA SER A 97 5.51 19.74 -2.11
C SER A 97 4.23 20.43 -2.57
N SER A 98 3.13 19.69 -2.68
CA SER A 98 1.83 20.24 -3.10
C SER A 98 0.64 19.45 -2.54
N VAL A 99 -0.52 20.12 -2.50
CA VAL A 99 -1.80 19.49 -2.11
C VAL A 99 -2.18 18.39 -3.08
N ALA A 100 -1.87 18.54 -4.37
CA ALA A 100 -2.15 17.54 -5.40
C ALA A 100 -1.36 16.24 -5.17
N GLU A 101 -0.07 16.34 -4.84
CA GLU A 101 0.74 15.19 -4.46
C GLU A 101 0.22 14.51 -3.19
N MET A 102 -0.14 15.32 -2.18
CA MET A 102 -0.74 14.81 -0.96
C MET A 102 -2.05 14.08 -1.24
N ARG A 103 -2.89 14.62 -2.11
CA ARG A 103 -4.16 13.97 -2.48
C ARG A 103 -3.91 12.64 -3.19
N GLY A 104 -3.01 12.61 -4.18
CA GLY A 104 -2.66 11.37 -4.87
C GLY A 104 -2.07 10.31 -3.93
N ALA A 105 -1.28 10.71 -2.94
CA ALA A 105 -0.79 9.81 -1.91
C ALA A 105 -1.89 9.30 -0.99
N PHE A 106 -2.79 10.19 -0.54
CA PHE A 106 -3.94 9.83 0.27
C PHE A 106 -4.84 8.81 -0.45
N ASP A 107 -5.18 9.05 -1.71
CA ASP A 107 -6.01 8.16 -2.52
C ASP A 107 -5.33 6.81 -2.70
N LYS A 108 -4.02 6.80 -2.97
CA LYS A 108 -3.23 5.56 -3.07
C LYS A 108 -3.19 4.79 -1.76
N TRP A 109 -3.01 5.46 -0.62
CA TRP A 109 -2.90 4.83 0.69
C TRP A 109 -4.23 4.33 1.24
N THR A 110 -5.33 4.91 0.77
CA THR A 110 -6.69 4.56 1.18
C THR A 110 -7.44 3.72 0.14
N ALA A 111 -6.78 3.36 -0.97
CA ALA A 111 -7.35 2.48 -1.98
C ALA A 111 -7.80 1.14 -1.35
N GLY A 112 -9.06 0.78 -1.56
CA GLY A 112 -9.65 -0.45 -0.99
C GLY A 112 -10.00 -0.38 0.50
N ALA A 113 -9.76 0.75 1.17
CA ALA A 113 -10.06 0.93 2.57
C ALA A 113 -11.56 1.18 2.84
N GLN A 114 -12.00 0.84 4.06
CA GLN A 114 -13.36 1.16 4.49
C GLN A 114 -13.47 2.67 4.72
N ARG A 115 -14.37 3.35 3.97
CA ARG A 115 -14.72 4.74 4.26
C ARG A 115 -15.53 4.83 5.55
N LEU A 116 -15.11 5.70 6.46
CA LEU A 116 -15.79 6.00 7.72
C LEU A 116 -16.54 7.34 7.63
N PRO A 117 -17.49 7.62 8.54
CA PRO A 117 -18.13 8.93 8.61
C PRO A 117 -17.11 10.05 8.80
N ALA A 118 -17.38 11.19 8.15
CA ALA A 118 -16.61 12.41 8.31
C ALA A 118 -16.59 12.86 9.79
N ARG A 119 -15.48 13.45 10.22
CA ARG A 119 -15.29 13.96 11.59
C ARG A 119 -15.41 15.48 11.60
N GLY A 120 -16.62 15.95 11.28
CA GLY A 120 -16.94 17.36 11.15
C GLY A 120 -16.38 18.00 9.87
N PRO A 121 -16.56 19.32 9.70
CA PRO A 121 -16.29 20.00 8.43
C PRO A 121 -14.81 20.09 8.07
N LYS A 122 -13.91 19.95 9.06
CA LYS A 122 -12.46 20.03 8.85
C LYS A 122 -11.82 18.68 8.49
N ILE A 123 -12.54 17.58 8.66
CA ILE A 123 -12.04 16.22 8.40
C ILE A 123 -13.10 15.46 7.57
N PRO A 124 -13.24 15.82 6.28
CA PRO A 124 -14.29 15.27 5.41
C PRO A 124 -14.03 13.81 5.03
N ASP A 125 -12.77 13.38 4.96
CA ASP A 125 -12.40 12.06 4.49
C ASP A 125 -11.67 11.28 5.58
N VAL A 126 -12.24 10.13 5.95
CA VAL A 126 -11.69 9.22 6.95
C VAL A 126 -11.81 7.81 6.42
N TYR A 127 -10.71 7.07 6.43
CA TYR A 127 -10.65 5.69 5.96
C TYR A 127 -9.97 4.80 6.99
N LYS A 128 -10.44 3.55 7.08
CA LYS A 128 -9.88 2.50 7.92
C LYS A 128 -9.36 1.38 7.03
N LEU A 129 -8.07 1.09 7.16
CA LEU A 129 -7.41 -0.01 6.45
C LEU A 129 -7.76 -1.36 7.09
N ALA A 130 -7.48 -2.45 6.38
CA ALA A 130 -7.74 -3.82 6.85
C ALA A 130 -6.95 -4.16 8.13
N ASP A 131 -5.76 -3.60 8.29
CA ASP A 131 -4.92 -3.77 9.50
C ASP A 131 -5.43 -2.96 10.71
N GLY A 132 -6.48 -2.14 10.54
CA GLY A 132 -7.08 -1.28 11.56
C GLY A 132 -6.54 0.15 11.61
N THR A 133 -5.49 0.47 10.84
CA THR A 133 -4.95 1.82 10.71
C THR A 133 -6.01 2.78 10.18
N VAL A 134 -6.09 3.97 10.77
CA VAL A 134 -6.99 5.04 10.29
C VAL A 134 -6.17 6.12 9.61
N ILE A 135 -6.55 6.47 8.38
CA ILE A 135 -5.97 7.58 7.62
C ILE A 135 -7.08 8.60 7.35
N GLN A 136 -6.81 9.88 7.61
CA GLN A 136 -7.80 10.95 7.40
C GLN A 136 -7.18 12.16 6.71
N TRP A 137 -8.01 12.83 5.92
CA TRP A 137 -7.69 14.11 5.32
C TRP A 137 -8.23 15.23 6.20
N ARG A 138 -7.36 16.15 6.61
CA ARG A 138 -7.75 17.39 7.29
C ARG A 138 -7.57 18.57 6.34
N THR A 139 -8.60 19.39 6.18
CA THR A 139 -8.59 20.56 5.27
C THR A 139 -7.91 21.79 5.83
N ALA A 140 -7.66 21.82 7.15
CA ALA A 140 -6.98 22.93 7.80
C ALA A 140 -6.17 22.48 9.02
N SER A 141 -4.95 22.97 9.14
CA SER A 141 -4.05 22.72 10.27
C SER A 141 -3.58 24.03 10.93
N ARG A 142 -3.04 23.95 12.15
CA ARG A 142 -2.43 25.12 12.84
C ARG A 142 -1.22 25.68 12.09
N SER A 143 -0.52 24.86 11.31
CA SER A 143 0.65 25.25 10.52
C SER A 143 0.28 25.80 9.14
N GLY A 144 -1.01 25.91 8.82
CA GLY A 144 -1.50 26.25 7.48
C GLY A 144 -1.67 24.99 6.63
N GLY A 145 -2.67 25.03 5.74
CA GLY A 145 -2.89 24.01 4.72
C GLY A 145 -3.44 22.66 5.21
N GLU A 146 -3.63 21.80 4.23
CA GLU A 146 -4.15 20.45 4.38
C GLU A 146 -3.12 19.50 5.00
N THR A 147 -3.62 18.42 5.59
CA THR A 147 -2.79 17.44 6.31
C THR A 147 -3.36 16.05 6.14
N ILE A 148 -2.48 15.08 5.95
CA ILE A 148 -2.83 13.66 6.10
C ILE A 148 -2.45 13.27 7.53
N ASP A 149 -3.39 12.84 8.35
CA ASP A 149 -3.08 12.18 9.62
C ASP A 149 -3.22 10.67 9.46
N ILE A 150 -2.25 9.94 10.01
CA ILE A 150 -2.20 8.48 10.01
C ILE A 150 -2.14 8.02 11.46
N PHE A 151 -3.06 7.15 11.84
CA PHE A 151 -3.18 6.55 13.16
C PHE A 151 -3.05 5.04 13.02
N PRO A 152 -1.83 4.49 13.09
CA PRO A 152 -1.64 3.05 13.11
C PRO A 152 -2.26 2.46 14.38
N VAL A 153 -2.58 1.16 14.34
CA VAL A 153 -3.10 0.44 15.51
C VAL A 153 -2.09 0.43 16.66
N THR A 154 -0.79 0.43 16.33
CA THR A 154 0.29 0.45 17.31
C THR A 154 1.28 1.58 17.01
N GLY A 155 1.82 2.19 18.07
CA GLY A 155 2.81 3.25 17.95
C GLY A 155 2.23 4.66 17.81
N LYS A 156 3.06 5.59 17.33
CA LYS A 156 2.75 7.02 17.33
C LYS A 156 2.03 7.44 16.05
N GLY A 157 1.05 8.33 16.19
CA GLY A 157 0.39 8.97 15.04
C GLY A 157 1.39 9.76 14.18
N MET A 158 1.23 9.63 12.87
CA MET A 158 2.10 10.21 11.84
C MET A 158 1.34 11.24 11.01
N LYS A 159 2.08 12.19 10.43
CA LYS A 159 1.47 13.29 9.68
C LYS A 159 2.26 13.68 8.44
N VAL A 160 1.55 14.04 7.38
CA VAL A 160 2.12 14.65 6.17
C VAL A 160 1.53 16.03 5.99
N HIS A 161 2.38 17.02 5.77
CA HIS A 161 2.01 18.43 5.66
C HIS A 161 2.63 19.02 4.39
N LEU A 162 2.11 20.18 3.98
CA LEU A 162 2.83 21.07 3.08
C LEU A 162 4.11 21.61 3.74
N PRO A 163 5.09 22.12 2.97
CA PRO A 163 6.24 22.80 3.52
C PRO A 163 5.77 24.09 4.22
N ASP A 164 6.49 24.52 5.25
CA ASP A 164 6.16 25.76 5.95
C ASP A 164 6.35 26.95 4.98
N GLY A 165 5.31 27.75 4.74
CA GLY A 165 5.41 29.03 4.01
C GLY A 165 4.88 29.09 2.57
N GLN A 166 3.84 28.31 2.21
CA GLN A 166 2.99 28.58 1.03
C GLN A 166 1.74 29.37 1.41
#